data_AF-A0A958JGD2-F1
#
_entry.id   AF-A0A958JGD2-F1
#
_cell.length_a   1.000
_cell.length_b   1.000
_cell.length_c   1.000
_cell.angle_alpha   90.00
_cell.angle_beta   90.00
_cell.angle_gamma   90.00
#
_symmetry.space_group_name_H-M   'P 1'
#
loop_
_entity.id
_entity.type
_entity.pdbx_description
1 polymer ?
#
loop_
_entity_poly.entity_id
_entity_poly.type
_entity_poly.pdbx_seq_one_letter_code
_entity_poly.pdbx_strand_id
1 'polypeptide(L)'
;MKLRRISTGIFSVVLLAGTPAVSAAEGGSGLSVEPQSAPSSTAADSEQPALEQEEEGEAAELPPGIPALPGPRERDRQQFINKDNLDAFRPLLLSPIAAWIESGLVAVRAVRKLDFPWRMSEQWRDESLENVGHFRLDERGTLSAVNQSEDDLSDGGYPFGFARHIQEEGDPKRRAQMVLWNVSYALAAARDVLYEGELAWVGAQTLLRRSDGIFYSRSYLRPFRAPAPVPLVSQAEAGQEKKSDSSSKPAEAETEVPPPLTFSGPGDLFGQQLLQLVSPPVVYGYSQVGWRFRGPEEDLLWLYSPVIAKARQVLSSNRSDPLLGGIMTLDDLLVWGQKVQAVDATVLDEKTLLVPFPALTYYLMEQAERSAAPGAKLFGEVSAAEVQAAHAGSGGTPLPSVRGYYQRLDGSHTMTLWNHENRGVAKFAPWVPTSVTFVPREVWILELLPRDPYYLTGREILVVDKKAMLPVYKLVYDQQGVFQRLVMGGWGLARNKDGSARFPFAGFVLAVQAGAEEAMTFTPQAVRLIPRDGGEVSRELEALFEIQNHGKAEEPAKQSALPEQPAPSSLAPVETQPVTKPPVATPVVPTPRPSGTTPAPARVVPKSPEIQTDF
;
A
#
# COMPACT_ATOMS: atom_id res chain seq x y z
N MET A 1 -21.15 -41.91 -41.91
CA MET A 1 -21.89 -43.10 -41.46
C MET A 1 -21.34 -43.52 -40.10
N LYS A 2 -22.20 -43.48 -39.07
CA LYS A 2 -22.08 -43.97 -37.67
C LYS A 2 -20.97 -43.42 -36.74
N LEU A 3 -21.38 -42.38 -36.00
CA LEU A 3 -20.93 -42.02 -34.64
C LEU A 3 -21.24 -43.15 -33.63
N ARG A 4 -20.42 -43.28 -32.59
CA ARG A 4 -20.75 -43.96 -31.33
C ARG A 4 -21.03 -42.92 -30.23
N ARG A 5 -22.26 -42.95 -29.70
CA ARG A 5 -22.70 -42.35 -28.44
C ARG A 5 -22.42 -43.34 -27.30
N ILE A 6 -21.98 -42.85 -26.15
CA ILE A 6 -22.22 -43.46 -24.83
C ILE A 6 -22.68 -42.35 -23.87
N SER A 7 -23.60 -42.74 -23.00
CA SER A 7 -24.61 -41.97 -22.28
C SER A 7 -24.18 -41.30 -20.98
N THR A 8 -24.77 -40.12 -20.77
CA THR A 8 -25.49 -39.62 -19.58
C THR A 8 -25.30 -40.31 -18.23
N GLY A 9 -24.91 -39.53 -17.23
CA GLY A 9 -25.15 -39.77 -15.80
C GLY A 9 -25.52 -38.45 -15.12
N ILE A 10 -26.81 -38.28 -14.83
CA ILE A 10 -27.39 -37.18 -14.04
C ILE A 10 -27.80 -37.79 -12.70
N PHE A 11 -27.39 -37.19 -11.58
CA PHE A 11 -28.01 -37.44 -10.27
C PHE A 11 -28.42 -36.11 -9.64
N SER A 12 -29.72 -36.01 -9.41
CA SER A 12 -30.45 -34.89 -8.82
C SER A 12 -30.22 -34.81 -7.30
N VAL A 13 -30.08 -33.59 -6.78
CA VAL A 13 -30.19 -33.29 -5.34
C VAL A 13 -31.64 -32.93 -5.01
N VAL A 14 -32.16 -33.58 -3.97
CA VAL A 14 -33.55 -33.53 -3.50
C VAL A 14 -33.77 -32.29 -2.61
N LEU A 15 -34.78 -31.50 -2.96
CA LEU A 15 -35.40 -30.45 -2.12
C LEU A 15 -36.44 -31.11 -1.20
N LEU A 16 -36.33 -30.91 0.11
CA LEU A 16 -37.35 -31.27 1.09
C LEU A 16 -38.07 -30.01 1.57
N ALA A 17 -39.29 -29.83 1.07
CA ALA A 17 -40.30 -28.97 1.66
C ALA A 17 -41.29 -29.87 2.43
N GLY A 18 -41.54 -29.54 3.70
CA GLY A 18 -42.50 -30.24 4.53
C GLY A 18 -43.41 -29.26 5.25
N THR A 19 -44.68 -29.22 4.87
CA THR A 19 -45.81 -28.84 5.72
C THR A 19 -46.67 -30.10 5.94
N PRO A 20 -47.36 -30.20 7.08
CA PRO A 20 -48.83 -30.18 6.98
C PRO A 20 -49.58 -29.50 8.15
N ALA A 21 -50.61 -28.75 7.74
CA ALA A 21 -52.01 -28.70 8.18
C ALA A 21 -52.50 -29.04 9.63
N VAL A 22 -53.25 -28.05 10.17
CA VAL A 22 -54.63 -28.08 10.76
C VAL A 22 -54.87 -28.66 12.18
N SER A 23 -55.39 -27.79 13.08
CA SER A 23 -56.60 -28.04 13.89
C SER A 23 -57.11 -26.74 14.53
N ALA A 24 -58.44 -26.55 14.50
CA ALA A 24 -59.20 -25.43 15.07
C ALA A 24 -59.58 -25.67 16.55
N ALA A 25 -59.84 -24.58 17.30
CA ALA A 25 -60.80 -24.49 18.41
C ALA A 25 -61.04 -23.02 18.81
N GLU A 26 -62.22 -22.78 19.37
CA GLU A 26 -63.01 -21.53 19.37
C GLU A 26 -62.80 -20.62 20.60
N GLY A 27 -63.21 -19.35 20.45
CA GLY A 27 -64.06 -18.65 21.44
C GLY A 27 -63.38 -17.69 22.43
N GLY A 28 -63.83 -16.43 22.47
CA GLY A 28 -63.64 -15.55 23.64
C GLY A 28 -63.60 -14.04 23.39
N SER A 29 -64.79 -13.45 23.27
CA SER A 29 -65.19 -12.05 23.52
C SER A 29 -64.20 -11.03 24.14
N GLY A 30 -64.11 -9.86 23.50
CA GLY A 30 -64.49 -8.56 24.09
C GLY A 30 -63.45 -7.76 24.89
N LEU A 31 -63.03 -6.61 24.36
CA LEU A 31 -63.26 -5.28 24.95
C LEU A 31 -62.51 -4.19 24.17
N SER A 32 -63.27 -3.16 23.81
CA SER A 32 -62.85 -1.93 23.16
C SER A 32 -62.11 -1.00 24.12
N VAL A 33 -61.04 -0.36 23.66
CA VAL A 33 -60.53 0.90 24.23
C VAL A 33 -60.14 1.83 23.07
N GLU A 34 -60.67 3.05 23.11
CA GLU A 34 -60.46 4.14 22.15
C GLU A 34 -58.99 4.60 22.05
N PRO A 35 -58.53 5.10 20.88
CA PRO A 35 -57.26 5.80 20.79
C PRO A 35 -57.45 7.30 21.10
N GLN A 36 -56.72 7.80 22.10
CA GLN A 36 -56.61 9.24 22.33
C GLN A 36 -55.70 9.89 21.27
N SER A 37 -56.24 10.97 20.72
CA SER A 37 -55.67 11.94 19.79
C SER A 37 -54.36 12.57 20.29
N ALA A 38 -53.32 12.55 19.46
CA ALA A 38 -52.13 13.39 19.58
C ALA A 38 -52.32 14.72 18.80
N PRO A 39 -51.84 15.87 19.30
CA PRO A 39 -51.98 17.15 18.64
C PRO A 39 -50.89 17.37 17.57
N SER A 40 -51.29 18.05 16.51
CA SER A 40 -50.45 18.58 15.44
C SER A 40 -49.79 19.92 15.84
N SER A 41 -48.49 20.07 15.62
CA SER A 41 -47.88 21.36 15.26
C SER A 41 -46.60 21.10 14.44
N THR A 42 -46.66 21.32 13.13
CA THR A 42 -46.09 22.48 12.39
C THR A 42 -44.63 22.28 11.93
N ALA A 43 -44.53 21.81 10.69
CA ALA A 43 -43.71 22.37 9.59
C ALA A 43 -42.29 22.82 9.90
N ALA A 44 -41.34 21.88 9.82
CA ALA A 44 -39.93 22.14 9.47
C ALA A 44 -39.26 20.83 9.00
N ASP A 45 -39.83 20.14 8.01
CA ASP A 45 -39.22 18.93 7.44
C ASP A 45 -39.69 18.75 5.99
N SER A 46 -38.96 19.29 5.02
CA SER A 46 -39.17 18.91 3.62
C SER A 46 -37.97 19.12 2.68
N GLU A 47 -36.74 19.29 3.18
CA GLU A 47 -35.54 19.31 2.31
C GLU A 47 -34.62 18.09 2.48
N GLN A 48 -34.83 17.24 3.48
CA GLN A 48 -34.00 16.04 3.68
C GLN A 48 -34.32 14.80 2.82
N PRO A 49 -35.52 14.56 2.25
CA PRO A 49 -35.75 13.30 1.52
C PRO A 49 -35.16 13.29 0.10
N ALA A 50 -34.71 14.43 -0.44
CA ALA A 50 -34.09 14.51 -1.76
C ALA A 50 -32.59 14.17 -1.73
N LEU A 51 -31.87 14.56 -0.67
CA LEU A 51 -30.43 14.32 -0.52
C LEU A 51 -30.09 12.84 -0.24
N GLU A 52 -31.05 12.07 0.32
CA GLU A 52 -30.86 10.64 0.62
C GLU A 52 -31.00 9.74 -0.63
N GLN A 53 -31.67 10.20 -1.70
CA GLN A 53 -31.91 9.39 -2.90
C GLN A 53 -30.82 9.53 -3.97
N GLU A 54 -30.05 10.62 -4.00
CA GLU A 54 -29.02 10.85 -5.04
C GLU A 54 -27.71 10.08 -4.79
N GLU A 55 -27.43 9.58 -3.58
CA GLU A 55 -26.14 8.91 -3.28
C GLU A 55 -26.16 7.37 -3.41
N GLU A 56 -27.33 6.75 -3.65
CA GLU A 56 -27.48 5.30 -3.78
C GLU A 56 -27.03 4.77 -5.15
N GLY A 57 -25.77 4.36 -5.24
CA GLY A 57 -25.35 3.34 -6.22
C GLY A 57 -25.49 3.71 -7.70
N GLU A 58 -25.52 5.00 -8.02
CA GLU A 58 -25.54 5.46 -9.41
C GLU A 58 -24.26 5.03 -10.13
N ALA A 59 -24.44 4.39 -11.29
CA ALA A 59 -23.35 3.93 -12.11
C ALA A 59 -22.84 5.13 -12.92
N ALA A 60 -21.52 5.33 -12.98
CA ALA A 60 -20.93 6.43 -13.75
C ALA A 60 -21.48 6.47 -15.18
N GLU A 61 -21.75 7.66 -15.70
CA GLU A 61 -22.19 7.81 -17.08
C GLU A 61 -21.12 7.27 -18.04
N LEU A 62 -21.52 6.45 -19.01
CA LEU A 62 -20.60 5.92 -20.01
C LEU A 62 -20.53 6.88 -21.18
N PRO A 63 -19.34 7.06 -21.78
CA PRO A 63 -19.23 7.76 -23.06
C PRO A 63 -20.20 7.19 -24.11
N PRO A 64 -20.69 8.02 -25.04
CA PRO A 64 -21.54 7.55 -26.13
C PRO A 64 -20.90 6.41 -26.93
N GLY A 65 -21.69 5.40 -27.29
CA GLY A 65 -21.26 4.28 -28.13
C GLY A 65 -20.57 3.12 -27.40
N ILE A 66 -20.35 3.23 -26.08
CA ILE A 66 -19.83 2.10 -25.28
C ILE A 66 -20.90 0.99 -25.18
N PRO A 67 -20.56 -0.28 -25.48
CA PRO A 67 -21.48 -1.40 -25.29
C PRO A 67 -21.92 -1.55 -23.83
N ALA A 68 -23.15 -2.02 -23.62
CA ALA A 68 -23.68 -2.23 -22.28
C ALA A 68 -22.81 -3.25 -21.50
N LEU A 69 -22.43 -2.86 -20.27
CA LEU A 69 -21.73 -3.74 -19.34
C LEU A 69 -22.75 -4.52 -18.48
N PRO A 70 -22.45 -5.79 -18.12
CA PRO A 70 -23.34 -6.61 -17.31
C PRO A 70 -23.50 -6.02 -15.90
N GLY A 71 -24.68 -6.22 -15.31
CA GLY A 71 -24.91 -5.92 -13.89
C GLY A 71 -24.07 -6.83 -12.98
N PRO A 72 -23.77 -6.42 -11.74
CA PRO A 72 -22.85 -7.17 -10.87
C PRO A 72 -23.41 -8.52 -10.39
N ARG A 73 -24.74 -8.69 -10.41
CA ARG A 73 -25.42 -9.97 -10.13
C ARG A 73 -25.59 -10.88 -11.36
N GLU A 74 -25.29 -10.40 -12.56
CA GLU A 74 -25.31 -11.20 -13.79
C GLU A 74 -24.00 -12.00 -13.94
N ARG A 75 -23.62 -12.75 -12.91
CA ARG A 75 -22.29 -13.40 -12.80
C ARG A 75 -22.00 -14.40 -13.93
N ASP A 76 -23.04 -14.95 -14.55
CA ASP A 76 -22.94 -15.86 -15.69
C ASP A 76 -22.66 -15.13 -17.01
N ARG A 77 -22.91 -13.81 -17.07
CA ARG A 77 -22.60 -12.92 -18.21
C ARG A 77 -21.31 -12.17 -17.93
N GLN A 78 -20.19 -12.86 -17.95
CA GLN A 78 -18.89 -12.21 -17.82
C GLN A 78 -18.56 -11.42 -19.08
N GLN A 79 -18.34 -10.10 -18.94
CA GLN A 79 -17.82 -9.27 -20.01
C GLN A 79 -16.32 -9.12 -19.86
N PHE A 80 -15.56 -9.65 -20.82
CA PHE A 80 -14.13 -9.41 -20.94
C PHE A 80 -13.87 -8.38 -22.03
N ILE A 81 -13.04 -7.40 -21.70
CA ILE A 81 -12.46 -6.48 -22.68
C ILE A 81 -11.12 -7.08 -23.08
N ASN A 82 -10.99 -7.38 -24.36
CA ASN A 82 -9.86 -8.08 -24.97
C ASN A 82 -9.56 -7.46 -26.34
N LYS A 83 -8.60 -8.03 -27.06
CA LYS A 83 -8.20 -7.54 -28.39
C LYS A 83 -9.35 -7.44 -29.40
N ASP A 84 -10.32 -8.34 -29.34
CA ASP A 84 -11.38 -8.45 -30.35
C ASP A 84 -12.48 -7.38 -30.20
N ASN A 85 -12.58 -6.75 -29.02
CA ASN A 85 -13.58 -5.71 -28.74
C ASN A 85 -12.98 -4.40 -28.17
N LEU A 86 -11.65 -4.27 -28.17
CA LEU A 86 -10.94 -3.15 -27.57
C LEU A 86 -11.42 -1.79 -28.07
N ASP A 87 -11.64 -1.64 -29.38
CA ASP A 87 -12.00 -0.35 -29.99
C ASP A 87 -13.27 0.25 -29.37
N ALA A 88 -14.24 -0.60 -29.02
CA ALA A 88 -15.50 -0.18 -28.42
C ALA A 88 -15.36 0.26 -26.94
N PHE A 89 -14.26 -0.08 -26.28
CA PHE A 89 -14.00 0.23 -24.86
C PHE A 89 -12.77 1.10 -24.62
N ARG A 90 -12.00 1.42 -25.67
CA ARG A 90 -10.78 2.24 -25.60
C ARG A 90 -10.99 3.58 -24.86
N PRO A 91 -12.13 4.29 -24.98
CA PRO A 91 -12.36 5.53 -24.22
C PRO A 91 -12.39 5.35 -22.69
N LEU A 92 -12.60 4.13 -22.19
CA LEU A 92 -12.61 3.83 -20.76
C LEU A 92 -11.24 3.39 -20.21
N LEU A 93 -10.20 3.34 -21.04
CA LEU A 93 -8.91 2.77 -20.67
C LEU A 93 -7.79 3.81 -20.75
N LEU A 94 -6.84 3.70 -19.83
CA LEU A 94 -5.57 4.40 -19.97
C LEU A 94 -4.78 3.80 -21.14
N SER A 95 -4.04 4.65 -21.86
CA SER A 95 -3.28 4.27 -23.06
C SER A 95 -2.38 3.04 -22.86
N PRO A 96 -1.59 2.92 -21.76
CA PRO A 96 -0.79 1.72 -21.50
C PRO A 96 -1.63 0.44 -21.38
N ILE A 97 -2.79 0.50 -20.70
CA ILE A 97 -3.68 -0.64 -20.51
C ILE A 97 -4.29 -1.07 -21.85
N ALA A 98 -4.74 -0.12 -22.67
CA ALA A 98 -5.25 -0.40 -24.00
C ALA A 98 -4.19 -1.08 -24.88
N ALA A 99 -2.93 -0.62 -24.84
CA ALA A 99 -1.82 -1.23 -25.57
C ALA A 99 -1.51 -2.67 -25.11
N TRP A 100 -1.61 -2.96 -23.80
CA TRP A 100 -1.43 -4.32 -23.29
C TRP A 100 -2.57 -5.27 -23.70
N ILE A 101 -3.80 -4.76 -23.81
CA ILE A 101 -4.93 -5.54 -24.33
C ILE A 101 -4.77 -5.80 -25.83
N GLU A 102 -4.35 -4.79 -26.59
CA GLU A 102 -4.13 -4.87 -28.05
C GLU A 102 -3.04 -5.89 -28.42
N SER A 103 -1.97 -5.93 -27.62
CA SER A 103 -0.89 -6.93 -27.75
C SER A 103 -1.30 -8.33 -27.28
N GLY A 104 -2.46 -8.48 -26.63
CA GLY A 104 -2.96 -9.75 -26.12
C GLY A 104 -2.32 -10.20 -24.80
N LEU A 105 -1.54 -9.33 -24.14
CA LEU A 105 -0.94 -9.60 -22.83
C LEU A 105 -1.98 -9.63 -21.71
N VAL A 106 -3.08 -8.88 -21.87
CA VAL A 106 -4.10 -8.69 -20.84
C VAL A 106 -5.50 -8.81 -21.45
N ALA A 107 -6.43 -9.36 -20.69
CA ALA A 107 -7.85 -9.05 -20.83
C ALA A 107 -8.40 -8.69 -19.46
N VAL A 108 -9.35 -7.76 -19.42
CA VAL A 108 -9.92 -7.28 -18.15
C VAL A 108 -11.40 -7.65 -18.07
N ARG A 109 -11.81 -8.20 -16.92
CA ARG A 109 -13.23 -8.42 -16.62
C ARG A 109 -13.87 -7.10 -16.23
N ALA A 110 -14.94 -6.68 -16.89
CA ALA A 110 -15.64 -5.44 -16.59
C ALA A 110 -17.11 -5.69 -16.19
N VAL A 111 -17.61 -4.89 -15.24
CA VAL A 111 -19.03 -4.86 -14.84
C VAL A 111 -19.52 -3.41 -14.73
N ARG A 112 -20.83 -3.21 -14.82
CA ARG A 112 -21.43 -1.86 -14.86
C ARG A 112 -21.23 -1.06 -13.57
N LYS A 113 -21.30 -1.73 -12.42
CA LYS A 113 -21.21 -1.12 -11.08
C LYS A 113 -20.81 -2.16 -10.03
N LEU A 114 -20.47 -1.71 -8.83
CA LEU A 114 -20.22 -2.58 -7.66
C LEU A 114 -21.54 -3.21 -7.15
N ASP A 115 -21.47 -4.37 -6.47
CA ASP A 115 -22.63 -4.95 -5.76
C ASP A 115 -22.96 -4.22 -4.44
N PHE A 116 -22.15 -3.22 -4.06
CA PHE A 116 -22.34 -2.40 -2.86
C PHE A 116 -22.13 -0.91 -3.14
N PRO A 117 -22.76 -0.02 -2.36
CA PRO A 117 -22.45 1.41 -2.42
C PRO A 117 -21.11 1.69 -1.73
N TRP A 118 -20.16 2.26 -2.46
CA TRP A 118 -18.94 2.78 -1.85
C TRP A 118 -19.29 4.00 -0.99
N ARG A 119 -19.40 3.79 0.33
CA ARG A 119 -19.76 4.81 1.32
C ARG A 119 -18.97 4.57 2.60
N MET A 120 -18.25 5.60 3.05
CA MET A 120 -17.54 5.65 4.34
C MET A 120 -18.53 5.60 5.52
N SER A 121 -18.05 5.62 6.77
CA SER A 121 -18.96 5.69 7.94
C SER A 121 -19.81 6.97 7.90
N GLU A 122 -20.95 6.95 8.60
CA GLU A 122 -21.80 8.15 8.75
C GLU A 122 -21.04 9.28 9.41
N GLN A 123 -20.28 8.96 10.47
CA GLN A 123 -19.38 9.91 11.12
C GLN A 123 -18.43 10.56 10.10
N TRP A 124 -17.72 9.80 9.27
CA TRP A 124 -16.81 10.36 8.27
C TRP A 124 -17.54 11.28 7.29
N ARG A 125 -18.76 10.93 6.91
CA ARG A 125 -19.58 11.73 5.99
C ARG A 125 -19.97 13.06 6.63
N ASP A 126 -20.46 13.02 7.86
CA ASP A 126 -20.93 14.21 8.58
C ASP A 126 -19.75 15.16 8.84
N GLU A 127 -18.63 14.62 9.33
CA GLU A 127 -17.36 15.33 9.47
C GLU A 127 -16.86 15.94 8.15
N SER A 128 -17.01 15.24 7.02
CA SER A 128 -16.64 15.78 5.70
C SER A 128 -17.51 16.97 5.29
N LEU A 129 -18.78 16.99 5.67
CA LEU A 129 -19.69 18.11 5.40
C LEU A 129 -19.37 19.28 6.33
N GLU A 130 -19.11 19.00 7.61
CA GLU A 130 -18.69 20.01 8.59
C GLU A 130 -17.35 20.67 8.23
N ASN A 131 -16.45 19.95 7.57
CA ASN A 131 -15.15 20.49 7.16
C ASN A 131 -15.24 21.52 6.01
N VAL A 132 -16.36 21.59 5.27
CA VAL A 132 -16.50 22.48 4.10
C VAL A 132 -16.35 23.93 4.54
N GLY A 133 -15.34 24.63 3.99
CA GLY A 133 -15.04 26.03 4.32
C GLY A 133 -14.19 26.23 5.58
N HIS A 134 -13.86 25.17 6.31
CA HIS A 134 -13.06 25.23 7.54
C HIS A 134 -11.56 24.98 7.32
N PHE A 135 -11.18 24.54 6.12
CA PHE A 135 -9.79 24.37 5.72
C PHE A 135 -9.42 25.32 4.58
N ARG A 136 -8.15 25.75 4.59
CA ARG A 136 -7.55 26.51 3.50
C ARG A 136 -6.16 25.99 3.17
N LEU A 137 -5.74 26.29 1.94
CA LEU A 137 -4.38 26.06 1.47
C LEU A 137 -3.64 27.40 1.39
N ASP A 138 -2.39 27.41 1.84
CA ASP A 138 -1.45 28.50 1.54
C ASP A 138 -0.88 28.36 0.11
N GLU A 139 -0.03 29.31 -0.31
CA GLU A 139 0.60 29.30 -1.64
C GLU A 139 1.48 28.07 -1.88
N ARG A 140 1.98 27.42 -0.82
CA ARG A 140 2.82 26.21 -0.91
C ARG A 140 1.99 24.93 -0.92
N GLY A 141 0.67 25.02 -0.75
CA GLY A 141 -0.24 23.89 -0.62
C GLY A 141 -0.30 23.31 0.79
N THR A 142 0.16 24.05 1.81
CA THR A 142 0.05 23.63 3.22
C THR A 142 -1.39 23.78 3.69
N LEU A 143 -1.92 22.71 4.29
CA LEU A 143 -3.25 22.70 4.88
C LEU A 143 -3.25 23.42 6.23
N SER A 144 -4.20 24.34 6.43
CA SER A 144 -4.44 24.98 7.72
C SER A 144 -5.94 25.14 7.99
N ALA A 145 -6.30 25.07 9.27
CA ALA A 145 -7.65 25.37 9.73
C ALA A 145 -7.95 26.87 9.66
N VAL A 146 -9.22 27.22 9.47
CA VAL A 146 -9.71 28.60 9.42
C VAL A 146 -10.61 28.87 10.62
N ASN A 147 -10.26 29.90 11.41
CA ASN A 147 -11.08 30.42 12.52
C ASN A 147 -11.53 29.38 13.57
N GLN A 148 -10.84 28.25 13.66
CA GLN A 148 -11.07 27.19 14.63
C GLN A 148 -9.80 26.99 15.46
N SER A 149 -9.96 26.72 16.74
CA SER A 149 -8.83 26.18 17.51
C SER A 149 -8.51 24.77 17.00
N GLU A 150 -7.27 24.32 17.15
CA GLU A 150 -6.88 22.96 16.73
C GLU A 150 -7.73 21.87 17.42
N ASP A 151 -8.30 22.19 18.59
CA ASP A 151 -9.19 21.33 19.38
C ASP A 151 -10.62 21.24 18.80
N ASP A 152 -11.04 22.23 18.00
CA ASP A 152 -12.37 22.26 17.37
C ASP A 152 -12.44 21.50 16.04
N LEU A 153 -11.28 21.02 15.54
CA LEU A 153 -11.23 20.29 14.28
C LEU A 153 -11.86 18.91 14.42
N SER A 154 -12.65 18.53 13.42
CA SER A 154 -13.14 17.16 13.24
C SER A 154 -12.00 16.15 13.39
N ASP A 155 -12.32 15.01 14.01
CA ASP A 155 -11.42 13.88 14.18
C ASP A 155 -11.21 13.11 12.85
N GLY A 156 -11.91 13.46 11.78
CA GLY A 156 -11.84 12.81 10.48
C GLY A 156 -12.50 13.60 9.35
N GLY A 157 -13.03 12.86 8.37
CA GLY A 157 -13.65 13.43 7.18
C GLY A 157 -12.65 13.99 6.16
N TYR A 158 -13.16 14.37 5.00
CA TYR A 158 -12.39 15.05 3.97
C TYR A 158 -12.25 16.55 4.31
N PRO A 159 -11.04 17.13 4.31
CA PRO A 159 -10.86 18.55 4.64
C PRO A 159 -11.58 19.49 3.67
N PHE A 160 -11.76 19.09 2.40
CA PHE A 160 -12.46 19.88 1.39
C PHE A 160 -13.81 19.27 0.99
N GLY A 161 -14.40 18.44 1.86
CA GLY A 161 -15.65 17.74 1.59
C GLY A 161 -15.57 16.78 0.40
N PHE A 162 -16.73 16.44 -0.17
CA PHE A 162 -16.83 15.55 -1.34
C PHE A 162 -16.46 16.22 -2.66
N ALA A 163 -16.35 15.41 -3.73
CA ALA A 163 -16.03 15.85 -5.09
C ALA A 163 -16.78 17.08 -5.57
N ARG A 164 -18.09 17.17 -5.29
CA ARG A 164 -18.93 18.31 -5.67
C ARG A 164 -18.44 19.65 -5.10
N HIS A 165 -17.94 19.66 -3.87
CA HIS A 165 -17.44 20.88 -3.23
C HIS A 165 -16.06 21.27 -3.80
N ILE A 166 -15.21 20.29 -4.10
CA ILE A 166 -13.93 20.54 -4.78
C ILE A 166 -14.16 21.12 -6.19
N GLN A 167 -15.23 20.70 -6.88
CA GLN A 167 -15.56 21.16 -8.23
C GLN A 167 -15.85 22.66 -8.31
N GLU A 168 -16.24 23.28 -7.19
CA GLU A 168 -16.50 24.73 -7.09
C GLU A 168 -15.20 25.56 -7.20
N GLU A 169 -14.03 24.97 -6.94
CA GLU A 169 -12.74 25.64 -7.08
C GLU A 169 -12.39 25.82 -8.57
N GLY A 170 -12.36 27.07 -9.03
CA GLY A 170 -12.11 27.41 -10.43
C GLY A 170 -10.65 27.29 -10.86
N ASP A 171 -9.69 27.40 -9.94
CA ASP A 171 -8.26 27.25 -10.26
C ASP A 171 -7.88 25.76 -10.32
N PRO A 172 -7.45 25.23 -11.48
CA PRO A 172 -7.10 23.81 -11.63
C PRO A 172 -5.90 23.39 -10.77
N LYS A 173 -5.00 24.30 -10.39
CA LYS A 173 -3.87 23.98 -9.50
C LYS A 173 -4.32 23.82 -8.06
N ARG A 174 -5.07 24.80 -7.57
CA ARG A 174 -5.65 24.76 -6.23
C ARG A 174 -6.63 23.60 -6.06
N ARG A 175 -7.46 23.32 -7.08
CA ARG A 175 -8.33 22.14 -7.13
C ARG A 175 -7.53 20.85 -6.98
N ALA A 176 -6.42 20.70 -7.71
CA ALA A 176 -5.58 19.51 -7.61
C ALA A 176 -5.00 19.33 -6.20
N GLN A 177 -4.53 20.39 -5.56
CA GLN A 177 -4.04 20.31 -4.17
C GLN A 177 -5.14 19.92 -3.19
N MET A 178 -6.38 20.42 -3.36
CA MET A 178 -7.53 19.99 -2.56
C MET A 178 -7.81 18.50 -2.74
N VAL A 179 -7.75 17.99 -3.98
CA VAL A 179 -7.88 16.54 -4.26
C VAL A 179 -6.77 15.75 -3.55
N LEU A 180 -5.51 16.17 -3.62
CA LEU A 180 -4.39 15.47 -3.00
C LEU A 180 -4.47 15.42 -1.46
N TRP A 181 -4.95 16.48 -0.82
CA TRP A 181 -5.21 16.47 0.63
C TRP A 181 -6.36 15.55 1.00
N ASN A 182 -7.46 15.59 0.25
CA ASN A 182 -8.56 14.66 0.44
C ASN A 182 -8.13 13.21 0.24
N VAL A 183 -7.28 12.93 -0.76
CA VAL A 183 -6.63 11.61 -0.95
C VAL A 183 -5.80 11.22 0.27
N SER A 184 -4.97 12.12 0.78
CA SER A 184 -4.13 11.85 1.96
C SER A 184 -4.99 11.52 3.19
N TYR A 185 -6.12 12.21 3.38
CA TYR A 185 -7.08 11.91 4.44
C TYR A 185 -7.83 10.60 4.20
N ALA A 186 -8.22 10.28 2.96
CA ALA A 186 -8.85 9.00 2.60
C ALA A 186 -7.95 7.80 2.94
N LEU A 187 -6.65 7.89 2.60
CA LEU A 187 -5.64 6.89 2.92
C LEU A 187 -5.41 6.76 4.43
N ALA A 188 -5.61 7.85 5.17
CA ALA A 188 -5.47 7.93 6.61
C ALA A 188 -6.77 7.63 7.39
N ALA A 189 -7.88 7.30 6.72
CA ALA A 189 -9.19 7.16 7.36
C ALA A 189 -9.23 6.08 8.45
N ALA A 190 -8.43 5.02 8.29
CA ALA A 190 -8.30 3.94 9.26
C ALA A 190 -7.32 4.27 10.42
N ARG A 191 -6.64 5.43 10.36
CA ARG A 191 -5.63 5.94 11.28
C ARG A 191 -4.39 5.06 11.42
N ASP A 192 -4.52 3.85 11.96
CA ASP A 192 -3.43 2.93 12.27
C ASP A 192 -3.70 1.58 11.60
N VAL A 193 -3.02 1.33 10.48
CA VAL A 193 -3.23 0.14 9.65
C VAL A 193 -1.94 -0.63 9.46
N LEU A 194 -1.99 -1.92 9.75
CA LEU A 194 -0.94 -2.88 9.46
C LEU A 194 -1.38 -3.77 8.29
N TYR A 195 -0.64 -3.71 7.19
CA TYR A 195 -0.75 -4.66 6.09
C TYR A 195 0.26 -5.77 6.30
N GLU A 196 -0.21 -7.01 6.32
CA GLU A 196 0.62 -8.20 6.10
C GLU A 196 0.52 -8.55 4.63
N GLY A 197 1.66 -8.57 3.92
CA GLY A 197 1.62 -8.71 2.47
C GLY A 197 2.88 -9.29 1.87
N GLU A 198 2.73 -9.67 0.60
CA GLU A 198 3.78 -10.21 -0.24
C GLU A 198 4.19 -9.16 -1.27
N LEU A 199 5.49 -8.89 -1.36
CA LEU A 199 6.12 -8.22 -2.49
C LEU A 199 6.62 -9.27 -3.48
N ALA A 200 6.18 -9.20 -4.73
CA ALA A 200 6.61 -10.13 -5.78
C ALA A 200 7.18 -9.40 -6.99
N TRP A 201 8.29 -9.90 -7.51
CA TRP A 201 8.89 -9.48 -8.78
C TRP A 201 8.52 -10.50 -9.84
N VAL A 202 7.87 -10.03 -10.89
CA VAL A 202 7.26 -10.88 -11.92
C VAL A 202 7.82 -10.49 -13.28
N GLY A 203 8.49 -11.43 -13.93
CA GLY A 203 8.99 -11.24 -15.29
C GLY A 203 7.94 -11.64 -16.33
N ALA A 204 8.31 -11.53 -17.60
CA ALA A 204 7.43 -11.75 -18.74
C ALA A 204 6.81 -13.16 -18.79
N GLN A 205 7.45 -14.16 -18.19
CA GLN A 205 7.02 -15.57 -18.25
C GLN A 205 6.72 -16.22 -16.90
N THR A 206 7.26 -15.67 -15.79
CA THR A 206 7.15 -16.29 -14.47
C THR A 206 7.41 -15.29 -13.35
N LEU A 207 6.98 -15.66 -12.15
CA LEU A 207 7.49 -15.10 -10.89
C LEU A 207 9.02 -15.28 -10.84
N LEU A 208 9.75 -14.22 -10.49
CA LEU A 208 11.21 -14.20 -10.38
C LEU A 208 11.66 -14.36 -8.92
N ARG A 209 11.06 -13.57 -8.02
CA ARG A 209 11.34 -13.59 -6.58
C ARG A 209 10.16 -13.02 -5.81
N ARG A 210 10.06 -13.37 -4.53
CA ARG A 210 9.06 -12.84 -3.60
C ARG A 210 9.67 -12.58 -2.23
N SER A 211 9.05 -11.68 -1.47
CA SER A 211 9.39 -11.34 -0.10
C SER A 211 8.11 -11.09 0.68
N ASP A 212 7.98 -11.72 1.84
CA ASP A 212 6.88 -11.41 2.76
C ASP A 212 7.33 -10.30 3.71
N GLY A 213 6.39 -9.45 4.11
CA GLY A 213 6.67 -8.33 4.96
C GLY A 213 5.42 -7.69 5.54
N ILE A 214 5.67 -6.63 6.30
CA ILE A 214 4.65 -5.77 6.84
C ILE A 214 4.81 -4.36 6.28
N PHE A 215 3.68 -3.70 6.05
CA PHE A 215 3.62 -2.27 5.83
C PHE A 215 2.66 -1.67 6.86
N TYR A 216 3.21 -0.90 7.80
CA TYR A 216 2.43 -0.21 8.83
C TYR A 216 2.36 1.28 8.52
N SER A 217 1.17 1.84 8.63
CA SER A 217 0.92 3.28 8.48
C SER A 217 0.12 3.77 9.69
N ARG A 218 0.63 4.83 10.32
CA ARG A 218 -0.02 5.57 11.41
C ARG A 218 -0.24 7.00 10.97
N SER A 219 -1.45 7.52 11.12
CA SER A 219 -1.82 8.85 10.62
C SER A 219 -2.51 9.69 11.67
N TYR A 220 -2.20 10.98 11.70
CA TYR A 220 -2.76 11.96 12.60
C TYR A 220 -3.53 12.98 11.76
N LEU A 221 -4.85 13.02 11.93
CA LEU A 221 -5.71 13.94 11.18
C LEU A 221 -5.85 15.31 11.86
N ARG A 222 -5.55 15.37 13.17
CA ARG A 222 -5.37 16.61 13.95
C ARG A 222 -3.90 16.99 14.08
N PRO A 223 -3.60 18.25 14.39
CA PRO A 223 -2.26 18.66 14.77
C PRO A 223 -1.69 17.78 15.87
N PHE A 224 -0.54 17.16 15.59
CA PHE A 224 0.14 16.30 16.55
C PHE A 224 1.61 16.67 16.58
N ARG A 225 2.02 17.34 17.66
CA ARG A 225 3.44 17.53 17.94
C ARG A 225 3.94 16.27 18.62
N ALA A 226 4.83 15.55 17.95
CA ALA A 226 5.54 14.45 18.60
C ALA A 226 6.20 14.99 19.87
N PRO A 227 6.09 14.28 21.02
CA PRO A 227 6.81 14.69 22.21
C PRO A 227 8.31 14.77 21.85
N ALA A 228 8.94 15.89 22.21
CA ALA A 228 10.39 16.00 22.09
C ALA A 228 11.01 14.78 22.81
N PRO A 229 12.00 14.09 22.22
CA PRO A 229 12.63 12.98 22.91
C PRO A 229 13.15 13.49 24.25
N VAL A 230 12.86 12.75 25.32
CA VAL A 230 13.45 13.03 26.63
C VAL A 230 14.97 13.02 26.42
N PRO A 231 15.69 14.10 26.74
CA PRO A 231 17.14 14.06 26.72
C PRO A 231 17.55 12.93 27.65
N LEU A 232 18.32 11.96 27.15
CA LEU A 232 19.08 11.09 28.06
C LEU A 232 19.88 12.03 28.96
N VAL A 233 19.57 11.95 30.25
CA VAL A 233 20.05 12.78 31.36
C VAL A 233 21.41 13.41 31.04
N SER A 234 21.43 14.73 30.95
CA SER A 234 22.67 15.51 30.81
C SER A 234 23.64 15.11 31.91
N GLN A 235 24.84 14.75 31.47
CA GLN A 235 26.00 14.60 32.33
C GLN A 235 26.16 15.80 33.25
N ALA A 236 26.70 15.48 34.42
CA ALA A 236 27.06 16.39 35.49
C ALA A 236 27.68 17.70 34.99
N GLU A 237 27.33 18.76 35.72
CA GLU A 237 27.92 20.08 35.71
C GLU A 237 29.44 20.04 35.44
N ALA A 238 29.85 20.55 34.29
CA ALA A 238 31.24 20.85 34.01
C ALA A 238 31.45 22.38 34.15
N GLY A 239 32.31 22.74 35.10
CA GLY A 239 33.24 23.87 34.88
C GLY A 239 33.14 25.06 35.84
N GLN A 240 33.64 24.91 37.07
CA GLN A 240 34.55 25.91 37.61
C GLN A 240 35.99 25.44 37.38
N GLU A 241 36.80 26.32 36.81
CA GLU A 241 38.21 26.14 36.49
C GLU A 241 39.05 25.68 37.68
N LYS A 242 39.99 24.77 37.45
CA LYS A 242 41.28 24.81 38.14
C LYS A 242 42.41 24.15 37.33
N LYS A 243 43.51 24.90 37.28
CA LYS A 243 44.81 24.59 36.68
C LYS A 243 45.53 23.41 37.35
N SER A 244 46.44 22.85 36.55
CA SER A 244 47.80 22.35 36.84
C SER A 244 48.07 20.85 36.88
N ASP A 245 48.99 20.48 35.97
CA ASP A 245 50.15 19.60 36.12
C ASP A 245 50.13 18.12 35.67
N SER A 246 50.96 17.90 34.64
CA SER A 246 51.77 16.75 34.21
C SER A 246 51.42 15.32 34.68
N SER A 247 51.19 14.40 33.73
CA SER A 247 52.24 13.50 33.19
C SER A 247 51.66 12.23 32.50
N SER A 248 52.21 11.95 31.31
CA SER A 248 52.46 10.62 30.70
C SER A 248 51.34 9.78 30.02
N LYS A 249 51.70 9.38 28.77
CA LYS A 249 51.35 8.21 27.92
C LYS A 249 50.24 8.30 26.85
N PRO A 250 50.39 7.54 25.72
CA PRO A 250 49.96 7.99 24.40
C PRO A 250 48.63 7.38 23.90
N ALA A 251 47.89 8.23 23.20
CA ALA A 251 46.89 8.00 22.16
C ALA A 251 46.46 6.54 21.87
N GLU A 252 45.29 6.18 22.40
CA GLU A 252 44.33 5.35 21.68
C GLU A 252 43.40 6.29 20.91
N ALA A 253 43.23 6.04 19.62
CA ALA A 253 42.30 6.77 18.78
C ALA A 253 40.87 6.41 19.23
N GLU A 254 40.27 7.28 20.04
CA GLU A 254 38.83 7.25 20.29
C GLU A 254 38.12 7.51 18.96
N THR A 255 37.50 6.46 18.44
CA THR A 255 36.42 6.51 17.47
C THR A 255 35.40 7.51 18.00
N GLU A 256 35.36 8.73 17.44
CA GLU A 256 34.26 9.67 17.70
C GLU A 256 32.96 8.99 17.27
N VAL A 257 32.24 8.46 18.26
CA VAL A 257 30.83 8.12 18.11
C VAL A 257 30.12 9.46 17.95
N PRO A 258 29.51 9.76 16.79
CA PRO A 258 28.76 11.01 16.65
C PRO A 258 27.65 11.04 17.70
N PRO A 259 27.37 12.21 18.30
CA PRO A 259 26.35 12.32 19.33
C PRO A 259 25.00 11.79 18.81
N PRO A 260 24.17 11.15 19.66
CA PRO A 260 22.84 10.73 19.27
C PRO A 260 22.03 11.95 18.80
N LEU A 261 21.60 11.91 17.54
CA LEU A 261 20.79 12.96 16.92
C LEU A 261 19.41 12.96 17.57
N THR A 262 19.19 13.89 18.49
CA THR A 262 17.87 14.27 18.98
C THR A 262 17.00 14.73 17.81
N PHE A 263 15.71 14.39 17.79
CA PHE A 263 14.71 14.99 16.89
C PHE A 263 14.83 16.52 16.95
N SER A 264 15.46 17.12 15.95
CA SER A 264 15.47 18.56 15.76
C SER A 264 14.27 18.93 14.90
N GLY A 265 13.09 19.00 15.51
CA GLY A 265 11.90 19.55 14.85
C GLY A 265 10.60 19.36 15.65
N PRO A 266 10.04 20.42 16.26
CA PRO A 266 8.68 20.43 16.82
C PRO A 266 7.61 20.60 15.73
N GLY A 267 7.68 19.79 14.66
CA GLY A 267 6.79 19.86 13.51
C GLY A 267 5.47 19.13 13.73
N ASP A 268 4.41 19.61 13.11
CA ASP A 268 3.10 18.94 13.11
C ASP A 268 3.17 17.64 12.27
N LEU A 269 3.08 16.49 12.93
CA LEU A 269 3.18 15.18 12.31
C LEU A 269 1.85 14.80 11.68
N PHE A 270 1.86 14.48 10.39
CA PHE A 270 0.72 13.93 9.67
C PHE A 270 0.71 12.40 9.70
N GLY A 271 1.87 11.75 9.65
CA GLY A 271 1.91 10.30 9.71
C GLY A 271 3.29 9.69 9.85
N GLN A 272 3.30 8.40 10.13
CA GLN A 272 4.48 7.55 10.23
C GLN A 272 4.25 6.29 9.40
N GLN A 273 5.30 5.81 8.74
CA GLN A 273 5.24 4.62 7.91
C GLN A 273 6.42 3.70 8.18
N LEU A 274 6.17 2.40 8.17
CA LEU A 274 7.18 1.35 8.31
C LEU A 274 6.92 0.31 7.21
N LEU A 275 7.94 0.04 6.39
CA LEU A 275 8.02 -1.18 5.59
C LEU A 275 9.09 -2.06 6.22
N GLN A 276 8.77 -3.30 6.57
CA GLN A 276 9.74 -4.28 7.07
C GLN A 276 9.57 -5.61 6.35
N LEU A 277 10.69 -6.21 5.91
CA LEU A 277 10.69 -7.52 5.26
C LEU A 277 11.04 -8.62 6.27
N VAL A 278 10.25 -9.68 6.27
CA VAL A 278 10.35 -10.80 7.23
C VAL A 278 10.74 -12.12 6.57
N SER A 279 10.80 -12.16 5.25
CA SER A 279 11.21 -13.32 4.47
C SER A 279 11.60 -12.88 3.06
N PRO A 280 12.55 -13.52 2.36
CA PRO A 280 13.41 -14.63 2.82
C PRO A 280 14.54 -14.19 3.77
N PRO A 281 15.30 -15.11 4.39
CA PRO A 281 16.37 -14.80 5.36
C PRO A 281 17.38 -13.73 4.92
N VAL A 282 17.66 -13.64 3.62
CA VAL A 282 18.64 -12.67 3.07
C VAL A 282 18.18 -11.20 3.16
N VAL A 283 16.87 -10.94 3.22
CA VAL A 283 16.29 -9.59 3.39
C VAL A 283 15.61 -9.42 4.75
N TYR A 284 15.73 -10.43 5.62
CA TYR A 284 15.11 -10.42 6.93
C TYR A 284 15.55 -9.20 7.73
N GLY A 285 14.57 -8.44 8.22
CA GLY A 285 14.80 -7.24 9.01
C GLY A 285 15.15 -6.00 8.20
N TYR A 286 15.22 -6.06 6.86
CA TYR A 286 15.27 -4.84 6.05
C TYR A 286 14.08 -3.95 6.40
N SER A 287 14.36 -2.68 6.74
CA SER A 287 13.32 -1.74 7.17
C SER A 287 13.50 -0.37 6.55
N GLN A 288 12.40 0.24 6.13
CA GLN A 288 12.30 1.67 5.82
C GLN A 288 11.28 2.30 6.74
N VAL A 289 11.67 3.39 7.41
CA VAL A 289 10.85 4.08 8.39
C VAL A 289 10.78 5.56 8.06
N GLY A 290 9.57 6.09 7.91
CA GLY A 290 9.32 7.47 7.52
C GLY A 290 8.44 8.23 8.51
N TRP A 291 8.72 9.53 8.66
CA TRP A 291 7.87 10.49 9.34
C TRP A 291 7.48 11.57 8.35
N ARG A 292 6.18 11.82 8.23
CA ARG A 292 5.61 12.85 7.38
C ARG A 292 5.05 13.98 8.21
N PHE A 293 5.47 15.20 7.89
CA PHE A 293 4.95 16.41 8.51
C PHE A 293 3.86 17.06 7.67
N ARG A 294 2.85 17.62 8.33
CA ARG A 294 1.78 18.40 7.70
C ARG A 294 2.26 19.78 7.25
N GLY A 295 3.30 20.34 7.87
CA GLY A 295 3.88 21.63 7.51
C GLY A 295 4.88 21.56 6.35
N PRO A 296 5.66 22.62 6.11
CA PRO A 296 6.64 22.69 5.01
C PRO A 296 7.93 21.90 5.27
N GLU A 297 8.08 21.27 6.44
CA GLU A 297 9.28 20.52 6.82
C GLU A 297 9.51 19.31 5.90
N GLU A 298 10.76 18.94 5.66
CA GLU A 298 11.04 17.72 4.90
C GLU A 298 10.65 16.47 5.69
N ASP A 299 10.16 15.44 4.99
CA ASP A 299 9.88 14.14 5.59
C ASP A 299 11.22 13.51 6.06
N LEU A 300 11.22 12.90 7.24
CA LEU A 300 12.37 12.12 7.71
C LEU A 300 12.25 10.70 7.19
N LEU A 301 13.32 10.14 6.60
CA LEU A 301 13.37 8.76 6.15
C LEU A 301 14.63 8.08 6.69
N TRP A 302 14.44 6.87 7.23
CA TRP A 302 15.50 6.01 7.73
C TRP A 302 15.47 4.67 7.02
N LEU A 303 16.65 4.14 6.73
CA LEU A 303 16.85 2.84 6.12
C LEU A 303 17.72 1.99 7.06
N TYR A 304 17.27 0.78 7.35
CA TYR A 304 18.09 -0.24 7.99
C TYR A 304 18.45 -1.35 7.00
N SER A 305 19.74 -1.69 6.97
CA SER A 305 20.25 -2.79 6.17
C SER A 305 20.69 -3.94 7.08
N PRO A 306 20.09 -5.14 6.96
CA PRO A 306 20.49 -6.29 7.76
C PRO A 306 21.89 -6.80 7.41
N VAL A 307 22.37 -6.54 6.18
CA VAL A 307 23.68 -7.00 5.69
C VAL A 307 24.83 -6.35 6.47
N ILE A 308 24.68 -5.09 6.85
CA ILE A 308 25.69 -4.33 7.60
C ILE A 308 25.25 -4.02 9.04
N ALA A 309 24.06 -4.50 9.45
CA ALA A 309 23.45 -4.29 10.76
C ALA A 309 23.46 -2.80 11.20
N LYS A 310 23.13 -1.89 10.28
CA LYS A 310 23.15 -0.45 10.54
C LYS A 310 21.92 0.24 9.97
N ALA A 311 21.41 1.19 10.75
CA ALA A 311 20.45 2.19 10.32
C ALA A 311 21.17 3.47 9.88
N ARG A 312 20.62 4.15 8.88
CA ARG A 312 21.05 5.50 8.49
C ARG A 312 19.85 6.32 8.04
N GLN A 313 19.92 7.62 8.30
CA GLN A 313 19.02 8.57 7.68
C GLN A 313 19.36 8.71 6.19
N VAL A 314 18.33 8.86 5.36
CA VAL A 314 18.43 9.14 3.93
C VAL A 314 17.57 10.36 3.60
N LEU A 315 17.69 10.91 2.39
CA LEU A 315 16.92 12.07 1.97
C LEU A 315 15.45 11.69 1.77
N SER A 316 14.55 12.66 1.90
CA SER A 316 13.12 12.46 1.60
C SER A 316 12.90 12.02 0.15
N SER A 317 13.73 12.45 -0.79
CA SER A 317 13.68 12.01 -2.20
C SER A 317 13.96 10.52 -2.37
N ASN A 318 14.68 9.87 -1.45
CA ASN A 318 14.93 8.43 -1.52
C ASN A 318 13.65 7.59 -1.32
N ARG A 319 12.50 8.20 -0.98
CA ARG A 319 11.19 7.54 -1.05
C ARG A 319 10.80 7.11 -2.47
N SER A 320 11.37 7.79 -3.47
CA SER A 320 11.25 7.46 -4.89
C SER A 320 12.22 6.38 -5.36
N ASP A 321 13.12 5.90 -4.49
CA ASP A 321 14.06 4.85 -4.85
C ASP A 321 13.33 3.51 -5.05
N PRO A 322 13.69 2.73 -6.08
CA PRO A 322 13.10 1.42 -6.27
C PRO A 322 13.45 0.46 -5.14
N LEU A 323 12.42 -0.19 -4.59
CA LEU A 323 12.54 -1.17 -3.51
C LEU A 323 13.36 -2.37 -4.00
N LEU A 324 14.52 -2.59 -3.36
CA LEU A 324 15.43 -3.72 -3.63
C LEU A 324 15.71 -3.95 -5.13
N GLY A 325 15.96 -2.85 -5.87
CA GLY A 325 16.24 -2.89 -7.30
C GLY A 325 15.06 -3.38 -8.16
N GLY A 326 13.84 -3.25 -7.66
CA GLY A 326 12.61 -3.45 -8.42
C GLY A 326 12.20 -2.21 -9.21
N ILE A 327 10.91 -2.10 -9.50
CA ILE A 327 10.30 -0.95 -10.17
C ILE A 327 9.27 -0.22 -9.31
N MET A 328 8.91 -0.76 -8.13
CA MET A 328 8.02 -0.11 -7.17
C MET A 328 8.85 0.60 -6.11
N THR A 329 8.36 1.73 -5.63
CA THR A 329 9.00 2.63 -4.65
C THR A 329 8.16 2.66 -3.37
N LEU A 330 8.66 3.29 -2.30
CA LEU A 330 7.90 3.43 -1.06
C LEU A 330 6.59 4.23 -1.29
N ASP A 331 6.66 5.28 -2.12
CA ASP A 331 5.52 6.14 -2.45
C ASP A 331 4.51 5.50 -3.43
N ASP A 332 4.73 4.26 -3.85
CA ASP A 332 3.78 3.50 -4.65
C ASP A 332 2.95 2.51 -3.84
N LEU A 333 3.31 2.18 -2.58
CA LEU A 333 2.65 1.10 -1.82
C LEU A 333 1.16 1.33 -1.58
N LEU A 334 0.70 2.57 -1.75
CA LEU A 334 -0.71 2.98 -1.74
C LEU A 334 -1.09 3.71 -3.05
N VAL A 335 -0.50 3.29 -4.17
CA VAL A 335 -0.52 3.92 -5.52
C VAL A 335 0.17 5.28 -5.57
N TRP A 336 -0.13 6.15 -4.62
CA TRP A 336 0.53 7.43 -4.44
C TRP A 336 0.60 7.78 -2.96
N GLY A 337 1.82 8.02 -2.49
CA GLY A 337 2.12 8.34 -1.11
C GLY A 337 3.09 9.50 -0.96
N GLN A 338 3.23 10.38 -1.95
CA GLN A 338 4.09 11.56 -1.82
C GLN A 338 3.49 12.61 -0.88
N LYS A 339 4.32 13.54 -0.44
CA LYS A 339 3.88 14.71 0.32
C LYS A 339 3.20 15.70 -0.62
N VAL A 340 2.00 16.17 -0.26
CA VAL A 340 1.20 17.10 -1.11
C VAL A 340 2.01 18.35 -1.47
N GLN A 341 2.78 18.88 -0.51
CA GLN A 341 3.60 20.09 -0.68
C GLN A 341 4.90 19.85 -1.44
N ALA A 342 5.26 18.59 -1.69
CA ALA A 342 6.46 18.23 -2.45
C ALA A 342 6.19 18.16 -3.97
N VAL A 343 4.95 18.39 -4.40
CA VAL A 343 4.55 18.37 -5.81
C VAL A 343 3.84 19.66 -6.21
N ASP A 344 4.10 20.12 -7.42
CA ASP A 344 3.18 21.01 -8.12
C ASP A 344 2.13 20.17 -8.83
N ALA A 345 0.86 20.44 -8.54
CA ALA A 345 -0.26 19.64 -9.02
C ALA A 345 -1.22 20.49 -9.86
N THR A 346 -1.75 19.93 -10.95
CA THR A 346 -2.78 20.58 -11.80
C THR A 346 -3.79 19.55 -12.25
N VAL A 347 -5.10 19.86 -12.17
CA VAL A 347 -6.14 19.04 -12.81
C VAL A 347 -6.05 19.23 -14.32
N LEU A 348 -5.74 18.17 -15.05
CA LEU A 348 -5.72 18.19 -16.52
C LEU A 348 -7.10 17.90 -17.10
N ASP A 349 -7.80 16.92 -16.52
CA ASP A 349 -9.02 16.38 -17.12
C ASP A 349 -9.88 15.62 -16.11
N GLU A 350 -11.12 15.35 -16.52
CA GLU A 350 -12.11 14.57 -15.80
C GLU A 350 -12.79 13.61 -16.79
N LYS A 351 -12.70 12.29 -16.54
CA LYS A 351 -13.24 11.27 -17.46
C LYS A 351 -13.89 10.12 -16.69
N THR A 352 -14.64 9.29 -17.40
CA THR A 352 -15.04 7.96 -16.91
C THR A 352 -14.01 6.94 -17.35
N LEU A 353 -13.32 6.30 -16.40
CA LEU A 353 -12.37 5.22 -16.66
C LEU A 353 -12.77 3.93 -15.95
N LEU A 354 -12.33 2.80 -16.49
CA LEU A 354 -12.39 1.51 -15.81
C LEU A 354 -11.36 1.49 -14.67
N VAL A 355 -11.84 1.29 -13.45
CA VAL A 355 -11.04 1.24 -12.21
C VAL A 355 -11.08 -0.18 -11.63
N PRO A 356 -9.94 -0.74 -11.18
CA PRO A 356 -9.90 -2.08 -10.65
C PRO A 356 -10.43 -2.16 -9.22
N PHE A 357 -11.18 -3.22 -8.94
CA PHE A 357 -11.64 -3.59 -7.61
C PHE A 357 -11.27 -5.05 -7.31
N PRO A 358 -10.63 -5.32 -6.15
CA PRO A 358 -10.22 -6.67 -5.75
C PRO A 358 -11.42 -7.57 -5.44
N ALA A 359 -12.54 -6.99 -5.03
CA ALA A 359 -13.81 -7.68 -4.83
C ALA A 359 -14.99 -6.75 -5.19
N LEU A 360 -16.12 -7.37 -5.55
CA LEU A 360 -17.37 -6.64 -5.82
C LEU A 360 -18.24 -6.44 -4.56
N THR A 361 -17.79 -6.90 -3.39
CA THR A 361 -18.51 -6.85 -2.10
C THR A 361 -17.67 -6.15 -1.03
N TYR A 362 -18.32 -5.73 0.07
CA TYR A 362 -17.63 -5.33 1.29
C TYR A 362 -16.81 -6.47 1.86
N TYR A 363 -15.65 -6.13 2.41
CA TYR A 363 -14.91 -7.01 3.29
C TYR A 363 -15.47 -6.92 4.71
N LEU A 364 -15.86 -8.07 5.27
CA LEU A 364 -16.32 -8.13 6.65
C LEU A 364 -15.11 -8.06 7.58
N MET A 365 -15.15 -7.11 8.51
CA MET A 365 -14.19 -7.06 9.60
C MET A 365 -14.53 -8.17 10.58
N GLU A 366 -13.56 -9.03 10.80
CA GLU A 366 -13.62 -10.11 11.77
C GLU A 366 -12.65 -9.81 12.91
N GLN A 367 -13.02 -10.24 14.12
CA GLN A 367 -12.03 -10.36 15.18
C GLN A 367 -11.14 -11.55 14.79
N ALA A 368 -9.94 -11.28 14.28
CA ALA A 368 -9.02 -12.37 14.01
C ALA A 368 -8.67 -13.06 15.33
N GLU A 369 -8.73 -14.39 15.34
CA GLU A 369 -8.09 -15.18 16.38
C GLU A 369 -6.61 -14.77 16.51
N ARG A 370 -6.13 -14.80 17.76
CA ARG A 370 -4.83 -14.30 18.20
C ARG A 370 -3.73 -14.58 17.18
N SER A 371 -3.09 -13.52 16.71
CA SER A 371 -1.84 -13.61 15.96
C SER A 371 -1.04 -12.38 16.37
N ALA A 372 0.15 -12.56 16.95
CA ALA A 372 1.18 -11.52 16.91
C ALA A 372 1.24 -10.96 15.49
N ALA A 373 1.57 -9.68 15.35
CA ALA A 373 1.91 -9.12 14.04
C ALA A 373 2.98 -10.04 13.43
N PRO A 374 2.66 -10.92 12.47
CA PRO A 374 3.53 -12.04 12.13
C PRO A 374 4.84 -11.49 11.60
N GLY A 375 5.90 -11.61 12.40
CA GLY A 375 7.24 -11.15 12.04
C GLY A 375 7.55 -9.67 12.26
N ALA A 376 6.67 -8.86 12.88
CA ALA A 376 7.02 -7.51 13.34
C ALA A 376 7.91 -7.61 14.59
N LYS A 377 9.12 -8.16 14.43
CA LYS A 377 10.05 -8.36 15.53
C LYS A 377 11.05 -7.22 15.61
N LEU A 378 11.36 -6.84 16.85
CA LEU A 378 12.43 -5.91 17.17
C LEU A 378 13.76 -6.46 16.67
N PHE A 379 14.64 -5.54 16.27
CA PHE A 379 15.91 -5.87 15.64
C PHE A 379 16.79 -6.66 16.63
N GLY A 380 17.40 -7.76 16.17
CA GLY A 380 18.41 -8.50 16.94
C GLY A 380 17.95 -9.80 17.62
N GLU A 381 16.64 -10.11 17.68
CA GLU A 381 16.13 -11.31 18.37
C GLU A 381 15.67 -12.45 17.46
N VAL A 382 16.28 -12.63 16.27
CA VAL A 382 15.79 -13.68 15.35
C VAL A 382 16.91 -14.34 14.58
N SER A 383 17.17 -15.60 14.92
CA SER A 383 17.93 -16.56 14.14
C SER A 383 17.13 -17.03 12.92
N ALA A 384 17.81 -17.45 11.84
CA ALA A 384 17.14 -18.01 10.66
C ALA A 384 16.21 -19.22 10.97
N ALA A 385 16.42 -19.90 12.11
CA ALA A 385 15.56 -20.98 12.60
C ALA A 385 14.23 -20.46 13.19
N GLU A 386 14.25 -19.31 13.86
CA GLU A 386 13.03 -18.66 14.39
C GLU A 386 12.18 -18.03 13.29
N VAL A 387 12.78 -17.68 12.14
CA VAL A 387 12.05 -17.25 10.93
C VAL A 387 11.19 -18.39 10.35
N GLN A 388 11.68 -19.63 10.36
CA GLN A 388 10.89 -20.80 9.97
C GLN A 388 9.76 -21.13 10.97
N ALA A 389 9.95 -20.81 12.25
CA ALA A 389 8.96 -21.03 13.30
C ALA A 389 7.91 -19.90 13.43
N ALA A 390 8.23 -18.67 13.01
CA ALA A 390 7.35 -17.50 13.14
C ALA A 390 6.06 -17.54 12.29
N HIS A 391 5.89 -18.53 11.43
CA HIS A 391 4.63 -18.82 10.74
C HIS A 391 3.62 -19.62 11.60
N ALA A 392 4.02 -20.06 12.81
CA ALA A 392 3.14 -20.70 13.77
C ALA A 392 2.74 -19.69 14.87
N GLY A 393 1.45 -19.39 14.94
CA GLY A 393 0.89 -18.23 15.63
C GLY A 393 1.18 -18.09 17.13
N SER A 394 0.95 -16.87 17.63
CA SER A 394 0.99 -16.55 19.05
C SER A 394 -0.20 -15.65 19.47
N GLY A 395 -0.94 -16.10 20.47
CA GLY A 395 -1.06 -15.45 21.79
C GLY A 395 -1.59 -14.02 22.02
N GLY A 396 -1.79 -13.14 21.02
CA GLY A 396 -2.16 -11.72 21.25
C GLY A 396 -3.66 -11.37 21.37
N THR A 397 -4.03 -10.15 21.75
CA THR A 397 -5.44 -9.67 21.75
C THR A 397 -6.03 -9.71 20.33
N PRO A 398 -7.29 -10.13 20.12
CA PRO A 398 -7.93 -10.12 18.80
C PRO A 398 -7.95 -8.70 18.23
N LEU A 399 -7.34 -8.51 17.06
CA LEU A 399 -7.37 -7.23 16.35
C LEU A 399 -8.50 -7.24 15.32
N PRO A 400 -9.22 -6.12 15.13
CA PRO A 400 -10.12 -5.97 13.99
C PRO A 400 -9.31 -6.16 12.71
N SER A 401 -9.71 -7.13 11.90
CA SER A 401 -8.92 -7.55 10.74
C SER A 401 -9.79 -7.88 9.55
N VAL A 402 -9.17 -7.81 8.38
CA VAL A 402 -9.73 -8.20 7.10
C VAL A 402 -8.79 -9.21 6.47
N ARG A 403 -9.32 -10.37 6.09
CA ARG A 403 -8.58 -11.45 5.43
C ARG A 403 -8.94 -11.57 3.95
N GLY A 404 -7.99 -12.08 3.18
CA GLY A 404 -8.17 -12.35 1.76
C GLY A 404 -9.35 -13.29 1.49
N TYR A 405 -10.12 -13.01 0.46
CA TYR A 405 -11.20 -13.91 0.02
C TYR A 405 -10.69 -15.13 -0.73
N TYR A 406 -9.57 -14.98 -1.42
CA TYR A 406 -9.10 -15.99 -2.35
C TYR A 406 -8.12 -16.92 -1.66
N GLN A 407 -8.41 -18.21 -1.71
CA GLN A 407 -7.50 -19.23 -1.23
C GLN A 407 -6.50 -19.59 -2.33
N ARG A 408 -5.21 -19.53 -2.02
CA ARG A 408 -4.09 -19.98 -2.86
C ARG A 408 -3.96 -21.50 -2.81
N LEU A 409 -3.18 -22.06 -3.74
CA LEU A 409 -2.92 -23.50 -3.82
C LEU A 409 -2.20 -24.06 -2.58
N ASP A 410 -1.44 -23.23 -1.88
CA ASP A 410 -0.76 -23.57 -0.63
C ASP A 410 -1.69 -23.46 0.61
N GLY A 411 -2.97 -23.13 0.41
CA GLY A 411 -3.97 -22.97 1.44
C GLY A 411 -4.01 -21.57 2.09
N SER A 412 -3.04 -20.71 1.79
CA SER A 412 -3.01 -19.33 2.32
C SER A 412 -4.08 -18.46 1.66
N HIS A 413 -4.45 -17.34 2.30
CA HIS A 413 -5.49 -16.43 1.80
C HIS A 413 -4.89 -15.12 1.30
N THR A 414 -5.41 -14.60 0.20
CA THR A 414 -4.96 -13.37 -0.44
C THR A 414 -6.14 -12.50 -0.88
N MET A 415 -5.92 -11.19 -0.93
CA MET A 415 -6.91 -10.24 -1.47
C MET A 415 -7.05 -10.34 -2.99
N THR A 416 -6.00 -10.78 -3.70
CA THR A 416 -5.95 -10.84 -5.17
C THR A 416 -5.17 -12.07 -5.64
N LEU A 417 -5.66 -12.74 -6.69
CA LEU A 417 -4.97 -13.84 -7.37
C LEU A 417 -4.30 -13.37 -8.67
N TRP A 418 -3.06 -13.79 -8.86
CA TRP A 418 -2.26 -13.45 -10.03
C TRP A 418 -2.16 -14.60 -11.02
N ASN A 419 -2.02 -14.28 -12.30
CA ASN A 419 -1.94 -15.31 -13.35
C ASN A 419 -0.73 -16.25 -13.19
N HIS A 420 0.37 -15.82 -12.58
CA HIS A 420 1.50 -16.71 -12.30
C HIS A 420 1.19 -17.80 -11.26
N GLU A 421 0.20 -17.61 -10.39
CA GLU A 421 -0.15 -18.55 -9.32
C GLU A 421 -0.93 -19.76 -9.84
N ASN A 422 -1.83 -19.54 -10.80
CA ASN A 422 -2.72 -20.58 -11.31
C ASN A 422 -2.59 -20.84 -12.82
N ARG A 423 -1.82 -20.01 -13.56
CA ARG A 423 -1.75 -19.98 -15.04
C ARG A 423 -3.11 -20.21 -15.70
N GLY A 424 -4.16 -19.65 -15.09
CA GLY A 424 -5.54 -19.85 -15.52
C GLY A 424 -5.76 -19.38 -16.95
N VAL A 425 -4.93 -18.45 -17.44
CA VAL A 425 -4.89 -18.05 -18.83
C VAL A 425 -3.45 -18.02 -19.34
N ALA A 426 -3.04 -19.13 -20.00
CA ALA A 426 -1.66 -19.35 -20.47
C ALA A 426 -1.12 -18.27 -21.44
N LYS A 427 -2.00 -17.46 -22.05
CA LYS A 427 -1.63 -16.40 -22.99
C LYS A 427 -1.39 -15.03 -22.33
N PHE A 428 -1.89 -14.83 -21.11
CA PHE A 428 -1.77 -13.54 -20.43
C PHE A 428 -0.44 -13.42 -19.68
N ALA A 429 -0.01 -12.18 -19.46
CA ALA A 429 1.19 -11.92 -18.70
C ALA A 429 1.05 -12.48 -17.26
N PRO A 430 2.14 -12.93 -16.62
CA PRO A 430 2.06 -13.58 -15.31
C PRO A 430 1.65 -12.63 -14.17
N TRP A 431 1.80 -11.32 -14.37
CA TRP A 431 1.42 -10.26 -13.43
C TRP A 431 -0.03 -9.78 -13.60
N VAL A 432 -0.83 -10.40 -14.48
CA VAL A 432 -2.25 -10.04 -14.63
C VAL A 432 -3.05 -10.46 -13.39
N PRO A 433 -3.84 -9.56 -12.77
CA PRO A 433 -4.68 -9.90 -11.63
C PRO A 433 -5.96 -10.60 -12.10
N THR A 434 -5.98 -11.92 -12.02
CA THR A 434 -7.07 -12.77 -12.56
C THR A 434 -8.37 -12.69 -11.78
N SER A 435 -8.33 -12.28 -10.51
CA SER A 435 -9.51 -12.17 -9.67
C SER A 435 -10.18 -10.79 -9.69
N VAL A 436 -9.50 -9.77 -10.23
CA VAL A 436 -9.94 -8.37 -10.20
C VAL A 436 -11.04 -8.09 -11.22
N THR A 437 -11.98 -7.22 -10.83
CA THR A 437 -13.01 -6.70 -11.74
C THR A 437 -12.81 -5.21 -11.94
N PHE A 438 -13.01 -4.73 -13.16
CA PHE A 438 -12.96 -3.34 -13.52
C PHE A 438 -14.37 -2.74 -13.58
N VAL A 439 -14.54 -1.56 -13.01
CA VAL A 439 -15.82 -0.85 -12.92
C VAL A 439 -15.63 0.57 -13.44
N PRO A 440 -16.53 1.08 -14.30
CA PRO A 440 -16.50 2.48 -14.72
C PRO A 440 -16.67 3.42 -13.52
N ARG A 441 -15.76 4.38 -13.37
CA ARG A 441 -15.76 5.41 -12.32
C ARG A 441 -15.41 6.75 -12.92
N GLU A 442 -16.05 7.81 -12.43
CA GLU A 442 -15.59 9.17 -12.71
C GLU A 442 -14.29 9.42 -11.94
N VAL A 443 -13.32 9.99 -12.64
CA VAL A 443 -11.98 10.23 -12.09
C VAL A 443 -11.52 11.66 -12.39
N TRP A 444 -10.66 12.20 -11.53
CA TRP A 444 -9.77 13.30 -11.90
C TRP A 444 -8.46 12.74 -12.45
N ILE A 445 -7.92 13.42 -13.46
CA ILE A 445 -6.58 13.19 -14.01
C ILE A 445 -5.72 14.39 -13.62
N LEU A 446 -4.74 14.15 -12.76
CA LEU A 446 -3.85 15.18 -12.22
C LEU A 446 -2.46 15.04 -12.82
N GLU A 447 -1.86 16.14 -13.26
CA GLU A 447 -0.43 16.23 -13.51
C GLU A 447 0.28 16.60 -12.20
N LEU A 448 1.31 15.84 -11.85
CA LEU A 448 2.18 16.11 -10.71
C LEU A 448 3.62 16.31 -11.20
N LEU A 449 4.26 17.36 -10.70
CA LEU A 449 5.68 17.65 -10.92
C LEU A 449 6.37 17.70 -9.55
N PRO A 450 7.21 16.71 -9.22
CA PRO A 450 8.02 16.75 -8.00
C PRO A 450 8.88 18.02 -7.97
N ARG A 451 8.88 18.71 -6.82
CA ARG A 451 9.64 19.95 -6.60
C ARG A 451 11.12 19.69 -6.29
N ASP A 452 11.42 18.54 -5.69
CA ASP A 452 12.78 18.14 -5.37
C ASP A 452 13.49 17.60 -6.64
N PRO A 453 14.57 18.24 -7.12
CA PRO A 453 15.29 17.78 -8.31
C PRO A 453 16.01 16.43 -8.11
N TYR A 454 16.18 15.96 -6.87
CA TYR A 454 16.73 14.63 -6.56
C TYR A 454 15.67 13.52 -6.56
N TYR A 455 14.40 13.87 -6.73
CA TYR A 455 13.34 12.90 -6.90
C TYR A 455 13.52 12.16 -8.24
N LEU A 456 13.55 10.83 -8.20
CA LEU A 456 13.92 10.03 -9.38
C LEU A 456 12.91 10.12 -10.52
N THR A 457 11.65 10.41 -10.19
CA THR A 457 10.59 10.58 -11.17
C THR A 457 10.53 12.03 -11.65
N GLY A 458 10.27 12.21 -12.95
CA GLY A 458 9.95 13.51 -13.53
C GLY A 458 8.46 13.77 -13.42
N ARG A 459 7.79 13.96 -14.56
CA ARG A 459 6.33 14.12 -14.58
C ARG A 459 5.63 12.85 -14.11
N GLU A 460 4.56 13.01 -13.33
CA GLU A 460 3.63 11.93 -13.01
C GLU A 460 2.20 12.33 -13.40
N ILE A 461 1.40 11.34 -13.80
CA ILE A 461 -0.05 11.51 -13.98
C ILE A 461 -0.75 10.64 -12.94
N LEU A 462 -1.45 11.28 -12.00
CA LEU A 462 -2.22 10.60 -10.96
C LEU A 462 -3.70 10.59 -11.34
N VAL A 463 -4.32 9.41 -11.31
CA VAL A 463 -5.75 9.24 -11.52
C VAL A 463 -6.42 8.94 -10.19
N VAL A 464 -7.42 9.74 -9.83
CA VAL A 464 -8.13 9.66 -8.54
C VAL A 464 -9.61 9.40 -8.76
N ASP A 465 -10.17 8.35 -8.15
CA ASP A 465 -11.61 8.08 -8.16
C ASP A 465 -12.35 9.16 -7.37
N LYS A 466 -13.29 9.87 -8.01
CA LYS A 466 -14.03 10.97 -7.38
C LYS A 466 -14.88 10.56 -6.19
N LYS A 467 -15.46 9.35 -6.25
CA LYS A 467 -16.37 8.86 -5.21
C LYS A 467 -15.62 8.19 -4.07
N ALA A 468 -14.55 7.45 -4.37
CA ALA A 468 -13.75 6.82 -3.33
C ALA A 468 -12.72 7.78 -2.71
N MET A 469 -12.35 8.84 -3.44
CA MET A 469 -11.27 9.77 -3.08
C MET A 469 -9.93 9.06 -2.91
N LEU A 470 -9.67 8.03 -3.73
CA LEU A 470 -8.48 7.19 -3.66
C LEU A 470 -7.73 7.19 -4.99
N PRO A 471 -6.39 7.13 -4.97
CA PRO A 471 -5.57 7.04 -6.17
C PRO A 471 -5.67 5.64 -6.76
N VAL A 472 -6.01 5.52 -8.04
CA VAL A 472 -6.28 4.23 -8.70
C VAL A 472 -5.22 3.88 -9.74
N TYR A 473 -4.66 4.89 -10.39
CA TYR A 473 -3.55 4.75 -11.32
C TYR A 473 -2.53 5.86 -11.13
N LYS A 474 -1.27 5.56 -11.40
CA LYS A 474 -0.20 6.55 -11.53
C LYS A 474 0.70 6.20 -12.70
N LEU A 475 0.80 7.08 -13.68
CA LEU A 475 1.78 6.95 -14.76
C LEU A 475 3.01 7.75 -14.38
N VAL A 476 4.18 7.15 -14.51
CA VAL A 476 5.45 7.75 -14.10
C VAL A 476 6.31 7.94 -15.35
N TYR A 477 6.83 9.15 -15.51
CA TYR A 477 7.77 9.53 -16.56
C TYR A 477 9.12 9.89 -15.94
N ASP A 478 10.20 9.77 -16.70
CA ASP A 478 11.49 10.30 -16.30
C ASP A 478 11.58 11.83 -16.54
N GLN A 479 12.74 12.41 -16.18
CA GLN A 479 13.03 13.83 -16.36
C GLN A 479 13.07 14.27 -17.84
N GLN A 480 13.18 13.33 -18.78
CA GLN A 480 13.13 13.59 -20.22
C GLN A 480 11.71 13.42 -20.79
N GLY A 481 10.73 13.08 -19.95
CA GLY A 481 9.34 12.87 -20.35
C GLY A 481 9.08 11.51 -20.99
N VAL A 482 9.99 10.54 -20.88
CA VAL A 482 9.78 9.17 -21.36
C VAL A 482 8.97 8.38 -20.34
N PHE A 483 7.94 7.68 -20.81
CA PHE A 483 7.12 6.82 -19.97
C PHE A 483 7.95 5.66 -19.42
N GLN A 484 7.99 5.52 -18.10
CA GLN A 484 8.78 4.50 -17.41
C GLN A 484 7.91 3.34 -16.92
N ARG A 485 6.77 3.64 -16.29
CA ARG A 485 5.91 2.62 -15.67
C ARG A 485 4.50 3.12 -15.37
N LEU A 486 3.55 2.19 -15.30
CA LEU A 486 2.23 2.38 -14.72
C LEU A 486 2.18 1.70 -13.35
N VAL A 487 1.67 2.41 -12.35
CA VAL A 487 1.22 1.86 -11.07
C VAL A 487 -0.30 1.81 -11.08
N MET A 488 -0.86 0.69 -10.64
CA MET A 488 -2.30 0.41 -10.56
C MET A 488 -2.59 -0.14 -9.16
N GLY A 489 -3.63 0.37 -8.50
CA GLY A 489 -4.09 -0.20 -7.24
C GLY A 489 -5.59 -0.44 -7.23
N GLY A 490 -6.00 -1.55 -6.64
CA GLY A 490 -7.40 -1.88 -6.40
C GLY A 490 -7.73 -1.74 -4.93
N TRP A 491 -8.79 -1.01 -4.62
CA TRP A 491 -9.19 -0.70 -3.25
C TRP A 491 -10.38 -1.55 -2.79
N GLY A 492 -10.26 -2.14 -1.60
CA GLY A 492 -11.37 -2.77 -0.88
C GLY A 492 -11.97 -1.80 0.13
N LEU A 493 -13.25 -2.01 0.48
CA LEU A 493 -13.90 -1.30 1.57
C LEU A 493 -14.27 -2.31 2.67
N ALA A 494 -13.64 -2.15 3.82
CA ALA A 494 -13.92 -2.93 5.01
C ALA A 494 -15.11 -2.36 5.77
N ARG A 495 -15.89 -3.23 6.41
CA ARG A 495 -17.04 -2.87 7.24
C ARG A 495 -17.17 -3.81 8.44
N ASN A 496 -17.50 -3.28 9.61
CA ASN A 496 -17.91 -4.08 10.77
C ASN A 496 -19.36 -4.56 10.68
N LYS A 497 -19.74 -5.56 11.51
CA LYS A 497 -21.03 -6.26 11.39
C LYS A 497 -22.26 -5.36 11.46
N ASP A 498 -22.25 -4.38 12.35
CA ASP A 498 -23.31 -3.36 12.50
C ASP A 498 -23.20 -2.28 11.40
N GLY A 499 -22.00 -1.98 10.90
CA GLY A 499 -21.76 -1.02 9.82
C GLY A 499 -21.41 0.38 10.26
N SER A 500 -21.22 0.57 11.56
CA SER A 500 -20.80 1.83 12.19
C SER A 500 -19.37 2.23 11.80
N ALA A 501 -18.49 1.26 11.56
CA ALA A 501 -17.11 1.48 11.14
C ALA A 501 -16.87 0.95 9.73
N ARG A 502 -16.25 1.79 8.89
CA ARG A 502 -15.84 1.45 7.54
C ARG A 502 -14.51 2.11 7.23
N PHE A 503 -13.64 1.41 6.52
CA PHE A 503 -12.38 1.99 6.07
C PHE A 503 -11.90 1.39 4.74
N PRO A 504 -11.31 2.20 3.86
CA PRO A 504 -10.71 1.70 2.63
C PRO A 504 -9.34 1.08 2.92
N PHE A 505 -8.96 0.09 2.14
CA PHE A 505 -7.62 -0.49 2.18
C PHE A 505 -7.18 -0.92 0.79
N ALA A 506 -5.87 -0.95 0.55
CA ALA A 506 -5.32 -1.46 -0.70
C ALA A 506 -5.50 -2.99 -0.74
N GLY A 507 -6.22 -3.52 -1.72
CA GLY A 507 -6.33 -4.97 -1.94
C GLY A 507 -5.22 -5.52 -2.85
N PHE A 508 -4.59 -4.66 -3.64
CA PHE A 508 -3.32 -4.90 -4.29
C PHE A 508 -2.73 -3.58 -4.80
N VAL A 509 -1.42 -3.57 -5.02
CA VAL A 509 -0.75 -2.60 -5.89
C VAL A 509 0.10 -3.36 -6.91
N LEU A 510 0.07 -2.91 -8.15
CA LEU A 510 0.81 -3.45 -9.28
C LEU A 510 1.58 -2.29 -9.93
N ALA A 511 2.90 -2.40 -10.00
CA ALA A 511 3.71 -1.59 -10.90
C ALA A 511 4.09 -2.44 -12.12
N VAL A 512 3.99 -1.88 -13.32
CA VAL A 512 4.38 -2.53 -14.58
C VAL A 512 5.25 -1.57 -15.36
N GLN A 513 6.43 -2.04 -15.81
CA GLN A 513 7.33 -1.26 -16.64
C GLN A 513 6.68 -0.94 -18.00
N ALA A 514 7.11 0.13 -18.65
CA ALA A 514 6.57 0.57 -19.95
C ALA A 514 6.53 -0.54 -21.02
N GLY A 515 7.57 -1.38 -21.08
CA GLY A 515 7.63 -2.51 -22.00
C GLY A 515 6.76 -3.71 -21.62
N ALA A 516 6.13 -3.70 -20.44
CA ALA A 516 5.29 -4.77 -19.90
C ALA A 516 6.00 -6.11 -19.65
N GLU A 517 7.34 -6.13 -19.73
CA GLU A 517 8.17 -7.32 -19.54
C GLU A 517 8.47 -7.61 -18.06
N GLU A 518 8.43 -6.59 -17.21
CA GLU A 518 8.63 -6.70 -15.78
C GLU A 518 7.53 -5.96 -15.02
N ALA A 519 7.11 -6.57 -13.92
CA ALA A 519 6.17 -6.02 -12.98
C ALA A 519 6.59 -6.32 -11.54
N MET A 520 6.11 -5.49 -10.62
CA MET A 520 6.24 -5.73 -9.19
C MET A 520 4.87 -5.59 -8.54
N THR A 521 4.50 -6.52 -7.67
CA THR A 521 3.22 -6.50 -6.97
C THR A 521 3.42 -6.35 -5.47
N PHE A 522 2.51 -5.63 -4.82
CA PHE A 522 2.27 -5.69 -3.40
C PHE A 522 0.89 -6.29 -3.19
N THR A 523 0.83 -7.45 -2.53
CA THR A 523 -0.38 -8.23 -2.37
C THR A 523 -0.67 -8.45 -0.89
N PRO A 524 -1.58 -7.67 -0.30
CA PRO A 524 -2.01 -7.92 1.07
C PRO A 524 -2.67 -9.29 1.23
N GLN A 525 -2.30 -9.98 2.28
CA GLN A 525 -2.87 -11.24 2.75
C GLN A 525 -3.86 -10.97 3.89
N ALA A 526 -3.50 -10.03 4.76
CA ALA A 526 -4.35 -9.51 5.82
C ALA A 526 -4.13 -8.02 6.03
N VAL A 527 -5.17 -7.33 6.51
CA VAL A 527 -5.12 -5.94 6.93
C VAL A 527 -5.67 -5.85 8.35
N ARG A 528 -4.95 -5.21 9.27
CA ARG A 528 -5.34 -5.07 10.67
C ARG A 528 -5.41 -3.62 11.08
N LEU A 529 -6.43 -3.29 11.87
CA LEU A 529 -6.49 -2.02 12.59
C LEU A 529 -5.77 -2.18 13.92
N ILE A 530 -4.87 -1.26 14.23
CA ILE A 530 -4.12 -1.26 15.49
C ILE A 530 -4.75 -0.23 16.43
N PRO A 531 -5.35 -0.67 17.57
CA PRO A 531 -5.86 0.26 18.58
C PRO A 531 -4.74 1.11 19.17
N ARG A 532 -5.04 2.37 19.46
CA ARG A 532 -4.15 3.29 20.21
C ARG A 532 -4.39 3.21 21.71
N ASP A 533 -4.43 2.00 22.25
CA ASP A 533 -4.72 1.73 23.65
C ASP A 533 -3.46 1.47 24.50
N GLY A 534 -2.27 1.59 23.90
CA GLY A 534 -1.00 1.24 24.56
C GLY A 534 -0.83 -0.28 24.77
N GLY A 535 -1.65 -1.10 24.09
CA GLY A 535 -1.52 -2.54 24.08
C GLY A 535 -0.17 -3.02 23.56
N GLU A 536 0.12 -4.30 23.79
CA GLU A 536 1.40 -4.93 23.42
C GLU A 536 1.78 -4.69 21.96
N VAL A 537 0.87 -4.94 21.01
CA VAL A 537 1.11 -4.72 19.58
C VAL A 537 1.38 -3.25 19.24
N SER A 538 0.69 -2.30 19.90
CA SER A 538 0.96 -0.87 19.71
C SER A 538 2.36 -0.51 20.19
N ARG A 539 2.77 -1.03 21.36
CA ARG A 539 4.11 -0.81 21.92
C ARG A 539 5.21 -1.44 21.07
N GLU A 540 4.99 -2.64 20.53
CA GLU A 540 5.92 -3.29 19.60
C GLU A 540 6.12 -2.45 18.33
N LEU A 541 5.03 -2.00 17.71
CA LEU A 541 5.10 -1.15 16.52
C LEU A 541 5.73 0.21 16.81
N GLU A 542 5.47 0.80 17.98
CA GLU A 542 6.11 2.04 18.44
C GLU A 542 7.63 1.88 18.58
N ALA A 543 8.08 0.77 19.17
CA ALA A 543 9.50 0.47 19.32
C ALA A 543 10.21 0.25 17.96
N LEU A 544 9.49 -0.11 16.90
CA LEU A 544 10.05 -0.18 15.53
C LEU A 544 10.30 1.21 14.91
N PHE A 545 9.61 2.26 15.37
CA PHE A 545 9.92 3.64 14.99
C PHE A 545 11.17 4.19 15.68
N GLU A 546 11.67 3.52 16.72
CA GLU A 546 12.93 3.89 17.38
C GLU A 546 14.17 3.34 16.66
N ILE A 547 14.16 3.26 15.32
CA ILE A 547 15.19 2.60 14.48
C ILE A 547 16.63 3.08 14.77
N GLN A 548 16.80 4.28 15.32
CA GLN A 548 18.09 4.84 15.75
C GLN A 548 18.71 4.13 16.96
N ASN A 549 17.90 3.46 17.78
CA ASN A 549 18.36 2.72 18.96
C ASN A 549 18.79 1.29 18.62
N HIS A 550 18.46 0.80 17.42
CA HIS A 550 18.72 -0.56 16.99
C HIS A 550 20.14 -0.69 16.41
N GLY A 551 20.93 -1.62 16.96
CA GLY A 551 22.34 -1.81 16.61
C GLY A 551 23.34 -1.16 17.58
N LYS A 552 22.87 -0.50 18.66
CA LYS A 552 23.69 -0.28 19.85
C LYS A 552 23.82 -1.63 20.55
N ALA A 553 24.94 -2.32 20.35
CA ALA A 553 25.27 -3.43 21.24
C ALA A 553 25.26 -2.86 22.66
N GLU A 554 24.37 -3.34 23.53
CA GLU A 554 24.69 -3.25 24.95
C GLU A 554 26.05 -3.92 25.11
N GLU A 555 27.04 -3.18 25.61
CA GLU A 555 28.25 -3.83 26.10
C GLU A 555 27.80 -4.97 27.00
N PRO A 556 28.27 -6.21 26.76
CA PRO A 556 27.86 -7.32 27.59
C PRO A 556 28.16 -6.93 29.04
N ALA A 557 27.10 -6.83 29.84
CA ALA A 557 27.21 -6.55 31.27
C ALA A 557 28.33 -7.43 31.82
N LYS A 558 29.40 -6.79 32.34
CA LYS A 558 30.60 -7.46 32.85
C LYS A 558 30.16 -8.65 33.70
N GLN A 559 30.23 -9.85 33.13
CA GLN A 559 29.95 -11.07 33.88
C GLN A 559 30.99 -11.14 34.98
N SER A 560 30.49 -11.05 36.22
CA SER A 560 31.26 -11.34 37.42
C SER A 560 32.00 -12.67 37.23
N ALA A 561 33.32 -12.61 37.43
CA ALA A 561 34.25 -13.71 37.25
C ALA A 561 33.74 -15.02 37.87
N LEU A 562 33.68 -16.08 37.06
CA LEU A 562 33.65 -17.47 37.51
C LEU A 562 35.10 -17.96 37.70
N PRO A 563 35.36 -18.84 38.69
CA PRO A 563 36.72 -19.20 39.10
C PRO A 563 37.42 -20.08 38.06
N GLU A 564 38.72 -19.82 37.89
CA GLU A 564 39.65 -20.56 37.03
C GLU A 564 39.56 -22.08 37.22
N GLN A 565 39.43 -22.81 36.12
CA GLN A 565 39.75 -24.23 36.06
C GLN A 565 41.22 -24.45 35.64
N PRO A 566 41.89 -25.48 36.17
CA PRO A 566 43.32 -25.68 35.96
C PRO A 566 43.62 -26.26 34.56
N ALA A 567 44.78 -25.86 34.04
CA ALA A 567 45.29 -26.22 32.73
C ALA A 567 45.42 -27.74 32.49
N PRO A 568 45.23 -28.23 31.24
CA PRO A 568 45.47 -29.62 30.92
C PRO A 568 46.96 -29.91 30.69
N SER A 569 47.39 -31.01 31.28
CA SER A 569 48.71 -31.61 31.16
C SER A 569 49.02 -32.13 29.75
N SER A 570 50.30 -32.03 29.42
CA SER A 570 50.99 -32.50 28.21
C SER A 570 50.67 -33.92 27.74
N LEU A 571 50.52 -34.11 26.42
CA LEU A 571 50.91 -35.34 25.72
C LEU A 571 51.62 -35.00 24.39
N ALA A 572 52.59 -35.86 24.06
CA ALA A 572 53.75 -35.66 23.19
C ALA A 572 53.46 -35.92 21.68
N PRO A 573 54.45 -35.70 20.78
CA PRO A 573 54.23 -35.37 19.37
C PRO A 573 54.08 -36.61 18.47
N VAL A 574 53.36 -36.44 17.36
CA VAL A 574 53.29 -37.43 16.27
C VAL A 574 53.91 -36.85 15.00
N GLU A 575 54.76 -37.69 14.41
CA GLU A 575 55.59 -37.52 13.21
C GLU A 575 54.87 -36.97 11.98
N THR A 576 55.62 -36.17 11.23
CA THR A 576 55.28 -35.63 9.92
C THR A 576 55.74 -36.59 8.82
N GLN A 577 54.88 -36.83 7.83
CA GLN A 577 55.29 -37.27 6.49
C GLN A 577 54.66 -36.38 5.41
N PRO A 578 55.35 -36.17 4.27
CA PRO A 578 55.08 -35.05 3.38
C PRO A 578 54.07 -35.42 2.28
N VAL A 579 53.14 -34.52 1.98
CA VAL A 579 52.28 -34.63 0.79
C VAL A 579 52.63 -33.53 -0.22
N THR A 580 52.85 -34.02 -1.43
CA THR A 580 53.32 -33.40 -2.66
C THR A 580 52.39 -32.32 -3.24
N LYS A 581 52.98 -31.22 -3.73
CA LYS A 581 52.33 -30.14 -4.50
C LYS A 581 51.77 -30.65 -5.85
N PRO A 582 50.57 -30.21 -6.29
CA PRO A 582 50.14 -30.33 -7.67
C PRO A 582 50.73 -29.21 -8.57
N PRO A 583 50.83 -29.43 -9.89
CA PRO A 583 51.57 -28.56 -10.80
C PRO A 583 50.78 -27.34 -11.27
N VAL A 584 51.52 -26.26 -11.52
CA VAL A 584 51.09 -24.97 -12.06
C VAL A 584 50.86 -25.09 -13.57
N ALA A 585 49.70 -24.65 -14.06
CA ALA A 585 49.41 -24.56 -15.49
C ALA A 585 49.82 -23.18 -16.06
N THR A 586 50.57 -23.21 -17.15
CA THR A 586 51.08 -22.07 -17.93
C THR A 586 49.99 -21.48 -18.84
N PRO A 587 49.99 -20.16 -19.10
CA PRO A 587 48.95 -19.51 -19.93
C PRO A 587 49.19 -19.71 -21.43
N VAL A 588 48.10 -19.94 -22.17
CA VAL A 588 48.08 -20.07 -23.64
C VAL A 588 47.84 -18.71 -24.28
N VAL A 589 48.76 -18.30 -25.15
CA VAL A 589 48.69 -17.10 -26.01
C VAL A 589 47.85 -17.41 -27.26
N PRO A 590 46.85 -16.58 -27.63
CA PRO A 590 46.10 -16.78 -28.86
C PRO A 590 46.80 -16.16 -30.09
N THR A 591 46.84 -16.93 -31.18
CA THR A 591 47.28 -16.53 -32.54
C THR A 591 46.30 -15.57 -33.24
N PRO A 592 46.77 -14.72 -34.18
CA PRO A 592 45.95 -13.71 -34.84
C PRO A 592 45.12 -14.28 -36.01
N ARG A 593 43.90 -13.77 -36.20
CA ARG A 593 43.06 -14.02 -37.39
C ARG A 593 43.13 -12.86 -38.39
N PRO A 594 42.96 -13.14 -39.70
CA PRO A 594 43.23 -12.20 -40.77
C PRO A 594 42.12 -11.15 -40.96
N SER A 595 42.54 -9.94 -41.33
CA SER A 595 41.72 -8.80 -41.72
C SER A 595 41.06 -9.03 -43.08
N GLY A 596 39.73 -9.16 -43.09
CA GLY A 596 38.90 -9.13 -44.29
C GLY A 596 37.89 -7.99 -44.19
N THR A 597 38.14 -6.91 -44.91
CA THR A 597 37.25 -5.75 -45.10
C THR A 597 36.16 -6.08 -46.12
N THR A 598 34.90 -6.07 -45.66
CA THR A 598 33.71 -5.96 -46.53
C THR A 598 32.76 -4.94 -45.89
N PRO A 599 32.27 -3.91 -46.61
CA PRO A 599 31.42 -2.87 -46.03
C PRO A 599 30.00 -3.40 -45.77
N ALA A 600 29.49 -3.14 -44.57
CA ALA A 600 28.11 -3.42 -44.19
C ALA A 600 27.14 -2.41 -44.87
N PRO A 601 25.93 -2.83 -45.27
CA PRO A 601 24.95 -1.94 -45.88
C PRO A 601 24.39 -0.94 -44.86
N ALA A 602 24.14 0.28 -45.35
CA ALA A 602 23.58 1.39 -44.58
C ALA A 602 22.28 0.98 -43.90
N ARG A 603 22.26 1.07 -42.56
CA ARG A 603 21.08 0.89 -41.73
C ARG A 603 20.17 2.09 -41.94
N VAL A 604 19.10 1.90 -42.71
CA VAL A 604 18.00 2.86 -42.83
C VAL A 604 17.44 3.08 -41.43
N VAL A 605 17.61 4.30 -40.92
CA VAL A 605 16.96 4.77 -39.69
C VAL A 605 15.48 4.97 -40.03
N PRO A 606 14.53 4.21 -39.44
CA PRO A 606 13.13 4.55 -39.58
C PRO A 606 12.91 5.89 -38.87
N LYS A 607 12.34 6.85 -39.59
CA LYS A 607 11.84 8.12 -39.02
C LYS A 607 10.90 7.78 -37.86
N SER A 608 11.15 8.41 -36.71
CA SER A 608 10.27 8.42 -35.55
C SER A 608 8.85 8.78 -36.00
N PRO A 609 7.81 8.04 -35.55
CA PRO A 609 6.46 8.57 -35.65
C PRO A 609 6.37 9.75 -34.70
N GLU A 610 6.02 10.93 -35.22
CA GLU A 610 5.46 12.01 -34.43
C GLU A 610 4.25 11.44 -33.69
N ILE A 611 4.39 11.24 -32.38
CA ILE A 611 3.27 10.94 -31.49
C ILE A 611 2.56 12.28 -31.33
N GLN A 612 1.43 12.41 -32.03
CA GLN A 612 0.44 13.45 -31.76
C GLN A 612 0.04 13.33 -30.29
N THR A 613 0.27 14.40 -29.54
CA THR A 613 -0.28 14.63 -28.23
C THR A 613 -1.77 14.95 -28.39
N ASP A 614 -2.58 13.93 -28.61
CA ASP A 614 -4.03 14.03 -28.43
C ASP A 614 -4.34 13.62 -26.98
N PHE A 615 -4.53 14.64 -26.14
CA PHE A 615 -5.17 14.55 -24.82
C PHE A 615 -6.65 14.85 -24.95
#